data_AF-A0A978S6U7-F1
#
_entry.id   AF-A0A978S6U7-F1
#
_cell.length_a   1.000
_cell.length_b   1.000
_cell.length_c   1.000
_cell.angle_alpha   90.00
_cell.angle_beta   90.00
_cell.angle_gamma   90.00
#
_symmetry.space_group_name_H-M   'P 1'
#
loop_
_entity.id
_entity.type
_entity.pdbx_description
1 polymer ?
#
loop_
_entity_poly.entity_id
_entity_poly.type
_entity_poly.pdbx_seq_one_letter_code
_entity_poly.pdbx_strand_id
1 'polypeptide(L)'
;MNSKVIPQSDSIQELANFWDSHDLTDFESDLSEVTEKVFQRDDLVQIQLPKQDLENIKKMAKSKGIDYTDLIREWVLTQVRTA
;
A
#
# COMPACT_ATOMS: atom_id res chain seq x y z
N MET A 1 36.49 -8.88 12.50
CA MET A 1 35.60 -10.05 12.46
C MET A 1 34.22 -9.50 12.74
N ASN A 2 33.39 -9.35 11.70
CA ASN A 2 32.06 -8.76 11.85
C ASN A 2 31.15 -9.79 12.53
N SER A 3 30.33 -9.32 13.47
CA SER A 3 29.44 -10.18 14.26
C SER A 3 28.37 -10.78 13.35
N LYS A 4 28.20 -12.10 13.38
CA LYS A 4 27.20 -12.82 12.58
C LYS A 4 25.81 -12.87 13.23
N VAL A 5 25.57 -12.05 14.26
CA VAL A 5 24.31 -12.07 15.01
C VAL A 5 23.62 -10.72 14.84
N ILE A 6 22.37 -10.75 14.40
CA ILE A 6 21.53 -9.55 14.29
C ILE A 6 21.28 -9.01 15.71
N PRO A 7 21.63 -7.73 16.00
CA PRO A 7 21.48 -7.16 17.33
C PRO A 7 20.00 -7.09 17.73
N GLN A 8 19.69 -7.52 18.96
CA GLN A 8 18.38 -7.35 19.57
C GLN A 8 18.33 -5.98 20.24
N SER A 9 17.95 -4.95 19.48
CA SER A 9 17.86 -3.57 19.95
C SER A 9 16.65 -2.88 19.33
N ASP A 10 15.99 -2.02 20.12
CA ASP A 10 14.91 -1.14 19.66
C ASP A 10 15.43 0.21 19.12
N SER A 11 16.77 0.41 19.11
CA SER A 11 17.38 1.64 18.61
C SER A 11 17.49 1.61 17.09
N ILE A 12 16.70 2.46 16.42
CA ILE A 12 16.74 2.63 14.96
C ILE A 12 18.17 2.95 14.48
N GLN A 13 18.90 3.81 15.20
CA GLN A 13 20.25 4.23 14.81
C GLN A 13 21.25 3.07 14.86
N GLU A 14 21.12 2.20 15.86
CA GLU A 14 21.99 1.04 16.03
C GLU A 14 21.75 0.02 14.92
N LEU A 15 20.48 -0.27 14.63
CA LEU A 15 20.09 -1.15 13.53
C LEU A 15 20.53 -0.61 12.16
N ALA A 16 20.39 0.70 11.93
CA ALA A 16 20.87 1.33 10.69
C ALA A 16 22.39 1.16 10.51
N ASN A 17 23.18 1.49 11.53
CA ASN A 17 24.63 1.34 11.48
C ASN A 17 25.07 -0.12 11.26
N PHE A 18 24.32 -1.08 11.80
CA PHE A 18 24.55 -2.50 11.57
C PHE A 18 24.33 -2.86 10.10
N TRP A 19 23.19 -2.51 9.52
CA TRP A 19 22.87 -2.82 8.12
C TRP A 19 23.68 -2.02 7.09
N ASP A 20 24.21 -0.85 7.46
CA ASP A 20 25.15 -0.10 6.61
C ASP A 20 26.49 -0.84 6.41
N SER A 21 26.82 -1.79 7.30
CA SER A 21 28.10 -2.50 7.32
C SER A 21 28.00 -4.01 7.13
N HIS A 22 26.79 -4.56 7.03
CA HIS A 22 26.53 -6.00 6.88
C HIS A 22 25.62 -6.26 5.68
N ASP A 23 25.93 -7.30 4.90
CA ASP A 23 25.08 -7.71 3.80
C ASP A 23 23.93 -8.59 4.31
N LEU A 24 22.72 -8.40 3.76
CA LEU A 24 21.57 -9.21 4.14
C LEU A 24 21.77 -10.70 3.81
N THR A 25 22.52 -11.01 2.75
CA THR A 25 22.80 -12.38 2.32
C THR A 25 23.63 -13.17 3.34
N ASP A 26 24.38 -12.50 4.22
CA ASP A 26 25.13 -13.15 5.30
C ASP A 26 24.22 -13.81 6.36
N PHE A 27 22.92 -13.47 6.36
CA PHE A 27 21.91 -13.94 7.31
C PHE A 27 20.84 -14.82 6.65
N GLU A 28 21.07 -15.35 5.46
CA GLU A 28 20.08 -16.13 4.70
C GLU A 28 19.47 -17.29 5.51
N SER A 29 20.25 -17.93 6.39
CA SER A 29 19.77 -19.01 7.29
C SER A 29 18.76 -18.56 8.33
N ASP A 30 18.78 -17.27 8.66
CA ASP A 30 17.95 -16.66 9.70
C ASP A 30 16.68 -16.02 9.10
N LEU A 31 16.61 -15.93 7.76
CA LEU A 31 15.44 -15.43 7.04
C LEU A 31 14.41 -16.55 6.84
N SER A 32 13.14 -16.17 6.89
CA SER A 32 12.03 -17.06 6.55
C SER A 32 11.34 -16.56 5.28
N GLU A 33 11.02 -17.48 4.37
CA GLU A 33 10.25 -17.15 3.18
C GLU A 33 8.83 -16.76 3.58
N VAL A 34 8.42 -15.54 3.21
CA VAL A 34 7.03 -15.11 3.38
C VAL A 34 6.22 -15.71 2.24
N THR A 35 5.48 -16.78 2.54
CA THR A 35 4.63 -17.48 1.55
C THR A 35 3.33 -16.73 1.24
N GLU A 36 2.95 -15.77 2.10
CA GLU A 36 1.76 -14.97 1.92
C GLU A 36 2.01 -13.80 0.97
N LYS A 37 0.99 -13.45 0.18
CA LYS A 37 1.04 -12.26 -0.68
C LYS A 37 0.94 -11.01 0.17
N VAL A 38 2.09 -10.44 0.55
CA VAL A 38 2.19 -9.15 1.24
C VAL A 38 1.92 -7.95 0.33
N PHE A 39 2.13 -8.09 -0.98
CA PHE A 39 1.81 -7.06 -1.98
C PHE A 39 0.59 -7.49 -2.81
N GLN A 40 -0.60 -7.19 -2.32
CA GLN A 40 -1.84 -7.37 -3.09
C GLN A 40 -2.22 -6.05 -3.76
N ARG A 41 -2.45 -6.09 -5.07
CA ARG A 41 -3.07 -4.97 -5.79
C ARG A 41 -4.58 -5.10 -5.63
N ASP A 42 -5.25 -3.97 -5.40
CA ASP A 42 -6.70 -3.92 -5.45
C ASP A 42 -7.22 -4.38 -6.82
N ASP A 43 -8.36 -5.06 -6.84
CA ASP A 43 -9.04 -5.44 -8.07
C ASP A 43 -9.61 -4.20 -8.79
N LEU A 44 -9.47 -4.18 -10.12
CA LEU A 44 -10.00 -3.12 -10.96
C LEU A 44 -11.36 -3.53 -11.52
N VAL A 45 -12.34 -2.64 -11.38
CA VAL A 45 -13.69 -2.80 -11.94
C VAL A 45 -13.93 -1.72 -13.00
N GLN A 46 -14.30 -2.13 -14.21
CA GLN A 46 -14.73 -1.22 -15.27
C GLN A 46 -16.26 -1.21 -15.37
N ILE A 47 -16.86 -0.04 -15.19
CA ILE A 47 -18.32 0.15 -15.21
C ILE A 47 -18.67 1.07 -16.38
N GLN A 48 -19.67 0.69 -17.17
CA GLN A 48 -20.23 1.57 -18.18
C GLN A 48 -21.24 2.52 -17.54
N LEU A 49 -21.00 3.82 -17.66
CA LEU A 49 -21.92 4.86 -17.21
C LEU A 49 -22.43 5.65 -18.43
N PRO A 50 -23.70 6.07 -18.43
CA PRO A 50 -24.19 7.01 -19.43
C PRO A 50 -23.32 8.27 -19.44
N LYS A 51 -23.01 8.78 -20.64
CA LYS A 51 -22.12 9.93 -20.82
C LYS A 51 -22.57 11.14 -19.97
N GLN A 52 -23.87 11.38 -19.90
CA GLN A 52 -24.45 12.47 -19.13
C GLN A 52 -24.17 12.34 -17.63
N ASP A 53 -24.28 11.13 -17.09
CA ASP A 53 -24.04 10.88 -15.67
C ASP A 53 -22.57 11.06 -15.32
N LEU A 54 -21.66 10.53 -16.15
CA LEU A 54 -20.23 10.71 -15.96
C LEU A 54 -19.82 12.19 -15.95
N GLU A 55 -20.40 13.00 -16.84
CA GLU A 55 -20.14 14.44 -16.87
C GLU A 55 -20.69 15.18 -15.63
N ASN A 56 -21.84 14.75 -15.11
CA ASN A 56 -22.37 15.29 -13.86
C ASN A 56 -21.48 14.95 -12.66
N ILE A 57 -20.96 13.71 -12.60
CA ILE A 57 -20.03 13.26 -11.57
C ILE A 57 -18.74 14.10 -11.61
N LYS A 58 -18.16 14.30 -12.80
CA LYS A 58 -16.96 15.15 -12.96
C LYS A 58 -17.18 16.58 -12.47
N LYS A 59 -18.34 17.18 -12.76
CA LYS A 59 -18.68 18.52 -12.26
C LYS A 59 -18.79 18.54 -10.74
N MET A 60 -19.40 17.52 -10.15
CA MET A 60 -19.53 17.39 -8.70
C MET A 60 -18.16 17.22 -8.02
N ALA A 61 -17.32 16.33 -8.54
CA ALA A 61 -15.97 16.12 -8.05
C ALA A 61 -15.13 17.41 -8.13
N LYS A 62 -15.23 18.15 -9.25
CA LYS A 62 -14.58 19.45 -9.42
C LYS A 62 -15.03 20.48 -8.38
N SER A 63 -16.33 20.54 -8.07
CA SER A 63 -16.84 21.43 -7.01
C SER A 63 -16.36 21.06 -5.60
N LYS A 64 -15.99 19.80 -5.38
CA LYS A 64 -15.42 19.26 -4.14
C LYS A 64 -13.89 19.30 -4.09
N GLY A 65 -13.23 19.64 -5.20
CA GLY A 65 -11.77 19.68 -5.30
C GLY A 65 -11.09 18.30 -5.31
N ILE A 66 -11.81 17.24 -5.69
CA ILE A 66 -11.32 15.85 -5.72
C ILE A 66 -11.40 15.27 -7.13
N ASP A 67 -10.69 14.17 -7.39
CA ASP A 67 -10.84 13.43 -8.64
C ASP A 67 -12.20 12.74 -8.72
N TYR A 68 -12.73 12.59 -9.94
CA TYR A 68 -14.03 11.96 -10.15
C TYR A 68 -14.01 10.46 -9.84
N THR A 69 -12.86 9.79 -10.00
CA THR A 69 -12.70 8.38 -9.63
C THR A 69 -12.68 8.20 -8.12
N ASP A 70 -12.11 9.14 -7.36
CA ASP A 70 -12.13 9.13 -5.90
C ASP A 70 -13.56 9.32 -5.37
N LEU A 71 -14.34 10.22 -5.98
CA LEU A 71 -15.74 10.42 -5.62
C LEU A 71 -16.58 9.14 -5.86
N ILE A 72 -16.36 8.47 -7.01
CA ILE A 72 -17.04 7.21 -7.32
C ILE A 72 -16.65 6.13 -6.29
N ARG A 73 -15.35 6.02 -5.98
CA ARG A 73 -14.84 5.07 -4.98
C ARG A 73 -15.48 5.31 -3.61
N GLU A 74 -15.55 6.55 -3.16
CA GLU A 74 -16.17 6.92 -1.89
C GLU A 74 -17.64 6.50 -1.81
N TRP A 75 -18.42 6.74 -2.87
CA TRP A 75 -19.82 6.32 -2.92
C TRP A 75 -19.99 4.80 -2.88
N VAL A 76 -19.19 4.06 -3.66
CA VAL A 76 -19.25 2.59 -3.67
C VAL A 76 -18.91 2.04 -2.28
N LEU A 77 -17.84 2.52 -1.66
CA LEU A 77 -17.44 2.09 -0.31
C LEU A 77 -18.49 2.43 0.74
N THR A 78 -19.14 3.60 0.64
CA THR A 78 -20.21 4.00 1.56
C THR A 78 -21.42 3.07 1.47
N GLN A 79 -21.83 2.71 0.24
CA GLN A 79 -22.95 1.78 0.03
C GLN A 79 -22.63 0.38 0.53
N VAL A 80 -21.43 -0.14 0.23
CA VAL A 80 -20.99 -1.47 0.68
C VAL A 80 -20.92 -1.57 2.21
N ARG A 81 -20.51 -0.51 2.90
CA ARG A 81 -20.44 -0.47 4.37
C ARG A 81 -21.80 -0.35 5.05
N THR A 82 -22.81 0.11 4.32
CA THR A 82 -24.17 0.32 4.86
C THR A 82 -25.10 -0.85 4.55
N ALA A 83 -24.74 -1.68 3.56
CA ALA A 83 -25.42 -2.93 3.21
C ALA A 83 -25.10 -4.05 4.20
#